data_AF-A0A7V2CNN5-F1
#
_entry.id   AF-A0A7V2CNN5-F1
#
_cell.length_a   1.000
_cell.length_b   1.000
_cell.length_c   1.000
_cell.angle_alpha   90.00
_cell.angle_beta   90.00
_cell.angle_gamma   90.00
#
_symmetry.space_group_name_H-M   'P 1'
#
loop_
_entity.id
_entity.type
_entity.pdbx_description
1 polymer ?
#
loop_
_entity_poly.entity_id
_entity_poly.type
_entity_poly.pdbx_seq_one_letter_code
_entity_poly.pdbx_strand_id
1 'polypeptide(L)'
;MRRLLVLRSDNIGDVLLFSGALRFISRRWPEYQITLAVRSHVLNLVELCPHVDRVVAYEDLVGGGGGGVDDEAGDPEYWRGGVVILPVRSPTPAMHADIRDTPAAEKYGMAGDFNNQTPEQDRAAEAWYTRRFTVPPEQRWRHELGVTADFLRFLNCDLPAGEAPAPELWTAPQDEAFAAERIPEDGRGLTIGLIPEANHPCRVWPVGNYAPVIRSLEGVGRVVILGGGENRRDLSLLRGSLEATCPGVEVVDLAGRTTLRQTAECLRRCHLLVSTETWVLHAAVALGVPAVGIMGGGHFGRFYPWGDPRRHRTAHLPLDCYHCNWRCPFPRVHCIEDIAVPSVVGQARAALAGSDPSESSVRPVVRCRGFVSIPDARRRGRATSPTPLPSREGPGEGAGLRASPTPCPLRPRGTGRGVLSEVCSLPSGSGTSTLVAFGPPLISERANQPAVGVRPARPPAPASLAGPFRKKYLRELWRRLGERGEPLAIFGAGGHTHWLLQTVWDVPGPPVVYILDDAAKPGQTLLDHPVTQPLCGRPPCRRILVSSDRLEEKLAQRCRELYGKAVEVLRLYEDLPPGPYPRS
;
A
#
# COMPACT_ATOMS: atom_id res chain seq x y z
N MET A 1 -41.78 1.23 -11.82
CA MET A 1 -41.05 1.59 -10.57
C MET A 1 -39.82 2.37 -10.97
N ARG A 2 -39.48 3.48 -10.31
CA ARG A 2 -38.27 4.25 -10.63
C ARG A 2 -37.08 3.62 -9.91
N ARG A 3 -35.93 3.55 -10.58
CA ARG A 3 -34.74 2.82 -10.12
C ARG A 3 -33.56 3.77 -9.98
N LEU A 4 -32.82 3.65 -8.88
CA LEU A 4 -31.62 4.43 -8.59
C LEU A 4 -30.47 3.48 -8.25
N LEU A 5 -29.39 3.55 -9.01
CA LEU A 5 -28.17 2.79 -8.77
C LEU A 5 -27.09 3.68 -8.18
N VAL A 6 -26.55 3.31 -7.02
CA VAL A 6 -25.33 3.93 -6.46
C VAL A 6 -24.17 2.96 -6.67
N LEU A 7 -23.20 3.35 -7.50
CA LEU A 7 -22.02 2.54 -7.84
C LEU A 7 -20.85 2.87 -6.91
N ARG A 8 -20.45 1.91 -6.07
CA ARG A 8 -19.34 1.98 -5.11
C ARG A 8 -18.39 0.79 -5.28
N SER A 9 -17.82 0.64 -6.47
CA SER A 9 -16.87 -0.44 -6.79
C SER A 9 -15.42 -0.17 -6.33
N ASP A 10 -15.26 0.75 -5.37
CA ASP A 10 -14.02 1.20 -4.74
C ASP A 10 -13.71 0.47 -3.41
N ASN A 11 -12.75 0.95 -2.62
CA ASN A 11 -12.24 0.20 -1.45
C ASN A 11 -13.19 0.27 -0.25
N ILE A 12 -13.09 -0.70 0.67
CA ILE A 12 -13.85 -0.77 1.93
C ILE A 12 -13.91 0.57 2.68
N GLY A 13 -12.77 1.25 2.81
CA GLY A 13 -12.69 2.54 3.52
C GLY A 13 -13.44 3.66 2.82
N ASP A 14 -13.40 3.70 1.49
CA ASP A 14 -14.13 4.69 0.69
C ASP A 14 -15.65 4.46 0.83
N VAL A 15 -16.10 3.19 0.74
CA VAL A 15 -17.52 2.82 0.91
C VAL A 15 -18.02 3.21 2.30
N LEU A 16 -17.24 2.91 3.35
CA LEU A 16 -17.58 3.27 4.72
C LEU A 16 -17.66 4.79 4.93
N LEU A 17 -16.71 5.56 4.40
CA LEU A 17 -16.78 7.03 4.46
C LEU A 17 -18.04 7.58 3.78
N PHE A 18 -18.56 6.89 2.76
CA PHE A 18 -19.76 7.32 2.07
C PHE A 18 -21.07 6.78 2.67
N SER A 19 -21.01 5.81 3.59
CA SER A 19 -22.21 5.10 4.05
C SER A 19 -23.28 6.02 4.64
N GLY A 20 -22.89 7.06 5.40
CA GLY A 20 -23.82 8.05 5.94
C GLY A 20 -24.45 8.96 4.88
N ALA A 21 -23.87 9.05 3.68
CA ALA A 21 -24.44 9.83 2.56
C ALA A 21 -25.72 9.17 2.02
N LEU A 22 -25.85 7.84 2.15
CA LEU A 22 -27.00 7.07 1.66
C LEU A 22 -28.31 7.54 2.30
N ARG A 23 -28.28 7.93 3.59
CA ARG A 23 -29.43 8.52 4.30
C ARG A 23 -29.98 9.78 3.65
N PHE A 24 -29.09 10.61 3.11
CA PHE A 24 -29.48 11.87 2.45
C PHE A 24 -29.98 11.61 1.03
N ILE A 25 -29.36 10.64 0.34
CA ILE A 25 -29.79 10.18 -0.98
C ILE A 25 -31.19 9.56 -0.90
N SER A 26 -31.46 8.71 0.09
CA SER A 26 -32.77 8.06 0.24
C SER A 26 -33.90 9.06 0.49
N ARG A 27 -33.65 10.08 1.32
CA ARG A 27 -34.61 11.17 1.56
C ARG A 27 -34.83 12.04 0.32
N ARG A 28 -33.84 12.18 -0.56
CA ARG A 28 -33.96 12.96 -1.80
C ARG A 28 -34.75 12.22 -2.88
N TRP A 29 -34.72 10.89 -2.89
CA TRP A 29 -35.43 10.05 -3.84
C TRP A 29 -36.29 8.98 -3.14
N PRO A 30 -37.30 9.37 -2.34
CA PRO A 30 -38.11 8.41 -1.58
C PRO A 30 -38.99 7.51 -2.45
N GLU A 31 -39.25 7.91 -3.70
CA GLU A 31 -40.07 7.18 -4.69
C GLU A 31 -39.25 6.18 -5.52
N TYR A 32 -37.93 6.11 -5.32
CA TYR A 32 -37.03 5.26 -6.09
C TYR A 32 -36.67 4.01 -5.29
N GLN A 33 -36.61 2.88 -5.98
CA GLN A 33 -35.91 1.71 -5.45
C GLN A 33 -34.40 1.96 -5.58
N ILE A 34 -33.71 2.03 -4.46
CA ILE A 34 -32.29 2.33 -4.36
C ILE A 34 -31.50 1.02 -4.23
N THR A 35 -30.64 0.77 -5.20
CA THR A 35 -29.68 -0.32 -5.19
C THR A 35 -28.27 0.24 -4.96
N LEU A 36 -27.58 -0.25 -3.94
CA LEU A 36 -26.17 -0.01 -3.72
C LEU A 36 -25.35 -1.16 -4.30
N ALA A 37 -24.45 -0.86 -5.24
CA ALA A 37 -23.52 -1.84 -5.79
C ALA A 37 -22.13 -1.65 -5.20
N VAL A 38 -21.59 -2.69 -4.57
CA VAL A 38 -20.25 -2.69 -3.97
C VAL A 38 -19.48 -3.93 -4.41
N ARG A 39 -18.16 -3.92 -4.32
CA ARG A 39 -17.36 -5.13 -4.52
C ARG A 39 -17.84 -6.24 -3.58
N SER A 40 -17.85 -7.49 -4.05
CA SER A 40 -18.32 -8.66 -3.28
C SER A 40 -17.74 -8.75 -1.86
N HIS A 41 -16.44 -8.49 -1.70
CA HIS A 41 -15.77 -8.51 -0.39
C HIS A 41 -16.20 -7.39 0.58
N VAL A 42 -16.96 -6.39 0.11
CA VAL A 42 -17.49 -5.27 0.91
C VAL A 42 -18.95 -5.52 1.31
N LEU A 43 -19.66 -6.46 0.66
CA LEU A 43 -21.09 -6.70 0.88
C LEU A 43 -21.46 -6.82 2.35
N ASN A 44 -20.73 -7.66 3.10
CA ASN A 44 -21.00 -7.89 4.52
C ASN A 44 -21.05 -6.59 5.34
N LEU A 45 -20.26 -5.57 4.99
CA LEU A 45 -20.22 -4.29 5.68
C LEU A 45 -21.52 -3.49 5.55
N VAL A 46 -22.19 -3.59 4.41
CA VAL A 46 -23.28 -2.67 4.01
C VAL A 46 -24.60 -3.37 3.70
N GLU A 47 -24.67 -4.70 3.65
CA GLU A 47 -25.90 -5.46 3.34
C GLU A 47 -27.06 -5.20 4.32
N LEU A 48 -26.78 -4.65 5.51
CA LEU A 48 -27.78 -4.25 6.51
C LEU A 48 -28.09 -2.75 6.49
N CYS A 49 -27.68 -2.02 5.44
CA CYS A 49 -27.94 -0.59 5.31
C CYS A 49 -29.46 -0.32 5.25
N PRO A 50 -30.03 0.47 6.18
CA PRO A 50 -31.47 0.75 6.20
C PRO A 50 -31.89 1.84 5.21
N HIS A 51 -30.93 2.47 4.51
CA HIS A 51 -31.17 3.60 3.62
C HIS A 51 -31.26 3.19 2.15
N VAL A 52 -31.13 1.90 1.84
CA VAL A 52 -31.21 1.35 0.49
C VAL A 52 -32.12 0.13 0.50
N ASP A 53 -32.78 -0.16 -0.61
CA ASP A 53 -33.68 -1.31 -0.72
C ASP A 53 -32.90 -2.60 -0.97
N ARG A 54 -31.79 -2.49 -1.71
CA ARG A 54 -30.98 -3.64 -2.15
C ARG A 54 -29.50 -3.32 -2.13
N VAL A 55 -28.70 -4.33 -1.81
CA VAL A 55 -27.24 -4.28 -1.93
C VAL A 55 -26.82 -5.46 -2.82
N VAL A 56 -26.05 -5.18 -3.87
CA VAL A 56 -25.64 -6.18 -4.86
C VAL A 56 -24.13 -6.18 -5.05
N ALA A 57 -23.57 -7.33 -5.42
CA ALA A 57 -22.16 -7.38 -5.82
C ALA A 57 -22.00 -6.64 -7.15
N TYR A 58 -21.01 -5.77 -7.23
CA TYR A 58 -20.66 -5.09 -8.47
C TYR A 58 -20.29 -6.09 -9.57
N GLU A 59 -19.63 -7.19 -9.20
CA GLU A 59 -19.29 -8.27 -10.12
C GLU A 59 -20.52 -8.88 -10.81
N ASP A 60 -21.65 -8.96 -10.11
CA ASP A 60 -22.91 -9.48 -10.67
C ASP A 60 -23.54 -8.51 -11.66
N LEU A 61 -23.24 -7.21 -11.55
CA LEU A 61 -23.71 -6.19 -12.50
C LEU A 61 -22.93 -6.18 -13.82
N VAL A 62 -21.62 -6.46 -13.78
CA VAL A 62 -20.74 -6.33 -14.95
C VAL A 62 -20.35 -7.68 -15.58
N GLY A 63 -20.55 -8.79 -14.87
CA GLY A 63 -19.96 -10.09 -15.19
C GLY A 63 -20.76 -11.00 -16.13
N GLY A 64 -22.02 -10.69 -16.45
CA GLY A 64 -22.84 -11.49 -17.40
C GLY A 64 -22.96 -13.00 -17.07
N GLY A 65 -22.65 -13.42 -15.84
CA GLY A 65 -22.64 -14.81 -15.40
C GLY A 65 -23.75 -15.04 -14.39
N GLY A 66 -24.84 -15.68 -14.83
CA GLY A 66 -25.96 -16.08 -13.97
C GLY A 66 -25.49 -16.90 -12.77
N GLY A 67 -26.04 -16.56 -11.60
CA GLY A 67 -25.76 -17.23 -10.33
C GLY A 67 -25.82 -16.34 -9.09
N GLY A 68 -25.89 -15.02 -9.26
CA GLY A 68 -26.20 -14.09 -8.16
C GLY A 68 -27.69 -14.09 -7.81
N VAL A 69 -28.04 -13.69 -6.60
CA VAL A 69 -29.41 -13.74 -6.03
C VAL A 69 -30.41 -12.84 -6.80
N ASP A 70 -29.94 -12.02 -7.75
CA ASP A 70 -30.68 -10.91 -8.35
C ASP A 70 -30.36 -10.72 -9.85
N ASP A 71 -30.70 -11.71 -10.67
CA ASP A 71 -30.44 -11.74 -12.13
C ASP A 71 -30.95 -10.50 -12.89
N GLU A 72 -31.99 -9.81 -12.41
CA GLU A 72 -32.55 -8.63 -13.07
C GLU A 72 -31.62 -7.40 -13.00
N ALA A 73 -30.84 -7.22 -11.93
CA ALA A 73 -30.00 -6.03 -11.76
C ALA A 73 -28.81 -6.02 -12.74
N GLY A 74 -28.38 -7.20 -13.16
CA GLY A 74 -27.31 -7.40 -14.14
C GLY A 74 -27.73 -7.14 -15.60
N ASP A 75 -29.03 -7.01 -15.88
CA ASP A 75 -29.50 -6.57 -17.19
C ASP A 75 -29.40 -5.03 -17.29
N PRO A 76 -28.60 -4.46 -18.23
CA PRO A 76 -28.54 -3.01 -18.41
C PRO A 76 -29.92 -2.38 -18.61
N GLU A 77 -30.85 -3.04 -19.30
CA GLU A 77 -32.21 -2.54 -19.55
C GLU A 77 -33.00 -2.31 -18.26
N TYR A 78 -32.65 -3.01 -17.18
CA TYR A 78 -33.21 -2.78 -15.85
C TYR A 78 -33.02 -1.31 -15.42
N TRP A 79 -31.93 -0.66 -15.80
CA TRP A 79 -31.66 0.73 -15.38
C TRP A 79 -32.29 1.78 -16.30
N ARG A 80 -33.02 1.37 -17.35
CA ARG A 80 -33.61 2.29 -18.32
C ARG A 80 -34.55 3.29 -17.66
N GLY A 81 -34.35 4.58 -17.95
CA GLY A 81 -35.19 5.66 -17.41
C GLY A 81 -34.93 5.96 -15.92
N GLY A 82 -33.99 5.26 -15.29
CA GLY A 82 -33.60 5.47 -13.89
C GLY A 82 -32.53 6.54 -13.70
N VAL A 83 -31.91 6.51 -12.51
CA VAL A 83 -30.80 7.36 -12.11
C VAL A 83 -29.60 6.48 -11.78
N VAL A 84 -28.39 6.88 -12.17
CA VAL A 84 -27.15 6.26 -11.70
C VAL A 84 -26.22 7.32 -11.11
N ILE A 85 -25.60 6.98 -9.99
CA ILE A 85 -24.68 7.85 -9.24
C ILE A 85 -23.35 7.12 -9.06
N LEU A 86 -22.26 7.72 -9.55
CA LEU A 86 -20.87 7.30 -9.30
C LEU A 86 -20.17 8.35 -8.43
N PRO A 87 -20.29 8.26 -7.09
CA PRO A 87 -19.74 9.24 -6.16
C PRO A 87 -18.26 8.97 -5.84
N VAL A 88 -17.43 8.80 -6.87
CA VAL A 88 -16.00 8.45 -6.74
C VAL A 88 -15.15 9.64 -7.17
N ARG A 89 -14.33 10.17 -6.26
CA ARG A 89 -13.47 11.35 -6.54
C ARG A 89 -12.44 11.10 -7.65
N SER A 90 -11.85 9.91 -7.67
CA SER A 90 -10.82 9.51 -8.66
C SER A 90 -11.28 8.26 -9.41
N PRO A 91 -12.30 8.37 -10.27
CA PRO A 91 -12.84 7.23 -10.98
C PRO A 91 -11.78 6.61 -11.91
N THR A 92 -11.94 5.31 -12.16
CA THR A 92 -11.13 4.61 -13.17
C THR A 92 -11.83 4.68 -14.53
N PRO A 93 -11.10 4.44 -15.65
CA PRO A 93 -11.74 4.32 -16.96
C PRO A 93 -12.83 3.23 -17.02
N ALA A 94 -12.70 2.16 -16.24
CA ALA A 94 -13.72 1.11 -16.14
C ALA A 94 -15.01 1.62 -15.47
N MET A 95 -14.89 2.37 -14.38
CA MET A 95 -16.06 2.99 -13.72
C MET A 95 -16.79 3.99 -14.63
N HIS A 96 -16.05 4.70 -15.50
CA HIS A 96 -16.65 5.54 -16.52
C HIS A 96 -17.39 4.73 -17.59
N ALA A 97 -16.84 3.58 -18.00
CA ALA A 97 -17.53 2.66 -18.91
C ALA A 97 -18.84 2.13 -18.31
N ASP A 98 -18.87 1.81 -17.01
CA ASP A 98 -20.10 1.39 -16.33
C ASP A 98 -21.20 2.47 -16.44
N ILE A 99 -20.83 3.74 -16.25
CA ILE A 99 -21.76 4.86 -16.41
C ILE A 99 -22.21 5.01 -17.87
N ARG A 100 -21.31 4.86 -18.84
CA ARG A 100 -21.65 4.89 -20.27
C ARG A 100 -22.68 3.82 -20.60
N ASP A 101 -22.43 2.59 -20.14
CA ASP A 101 -23.15 1.38 -20.54
C ASP A 101 -24.47 1.19 -19.76
N THR A 102 -24.66 1.87 -18.63
CA THR A 102 -25.94 1.90 -17.90
C THR A 102 -26.94 2.83 -18.60
N PRO A 103 -28.09 2.36 -19.15
CA PRO A 103 -29.05 3.19 -19.89
C PRO A 103 -29.97 4.07 -19.01
N ALA A 104 -29.43 4.64 -17.92
CA ALA A 104 -30.14 5.56 -17.05
C ALA A 104 -30.45 6.90 -17.75
N ALA A 105 -31.58 7.52 -17.40
CA ALA A 105 -31.97 8.85 -17.90
C ALA A 105 -31.10 9.96 -17.29
N GLU A 106 -30.72 9.81 -16.03
CA GLU A 106 -29.84 10.76 -15.33
C GLU A 106 -28.60 10.05 -14.79
N LYS A 107 -27.43 10.63 -15.07
CA LYS A 107 -26.12 10.07 -14.72
C LYS A 107 -25.31 11.11 -13.97
N TYR A 108 -25.05 10.86 -12.70
CA TYR A 108 -24.33 11.75 -11.81
C TYR A 108 -22.96 11.17 -11.45
N GLY A 109 -21.94 12.02 -11.40
CA GLY A 109 -20.61 11.60 -10.98
C GLY A 109 -19.74 12.75 -10.50
N MET A 110 -18.48 12.45 -10.19
CA MET A 110 -17.48 13.45 -9.83
C MET A 110 -16.40 13.59 -10.92
N ALA A 111 -15.86 14.79 -11.04
CA ALA A 111 -14.63 15.13 -11.76
C ALA A 111 -13.62 15.62 -10.73
N GLY A 112 -12.84 14.70 -10.18
CA GLY A 112 -11.89 15.00 -9.11
C GLY A 112 -10.44 14.82 -9.53
N ASP A 113 -9.71 13.96 -8.84
CA ASP A 113 -8.27 13.82 -9.06
C ASP A 113 -7.91 12.76 -10.12
N PHE A 114 -6.71 12.89 -10.68
CA PHE A 114 -6.19 12.05 -11.76
C PHE A 114 -5.26 10.95 -11.24
N ASN A 115 -5.51 10.40 -10.05
CA ASN A 115 -4.65 9.33 -9.52
C ASN A 115 -4.82 8.01 -10.29
N ASN A 116 -6.03 7.75 -10.80
CA ASN A 116 -6.40 6.50 -11.46
C ASN A 116 -6.70 6.62 -12.96
N GLN A 117 -6.53 7.82 -13.52
CA GLN A 117 -6.82 8.13 -14.92
C GLN A 117 -6.01 9.34 -15.40
N THR A 118 -5.92 9.55 -16.71
CA THR A 118 -5.33 10.77 -17.28
C THR A 118 -6.37 11.89 -17.42
N PRO A 119 -5.95 13.17 -17.50
CA PRO A 119 -6.87 14.28 -17.78
C PRO A 119 -7.65 14.11 -19.09
N GLU A 120 -7.06 13.46 -20.10
CA GLU A 120 -7.72 13.18 -21.38
C GLU A 120 -8.84 12.16 -21.22
N GLN A 121 -8.60 11.10 -20.43
CA GLN A 121 -9.61 10.09 -20.11
C GLN A 121 -10.78 10.72 -19.35
N ASP A 122 -10.50 11.57 -18.36
CA ASP A 122 -11.52 12.27 -17.58
C ASP A 122 -12.38 13.21 -18.43
N ARG A 123 -11.74 13.97 -19.34
CA ARG A 123 -12.45 14.85 -20.30
C ARG A 123 -13.32 14.06 -21.27
N ALA A 124 -12.84 12.91 -21.75
CA ALA A 124 -13.60 12.06 -22.65
C ALA A 124 -14.84 11.47 -21.96
N ALA A 125 -14.74 11.17 -20.67
CA ALA A 125 -15.84 10.63 -19.88
C ALA A 125 -16.98 11.65 -19.65
N GLU A 126 -16.73 12.96 -19.79
CA GLU A 126 -17.73 14.03 -19.59
C GLU A 126 -19.01 13.78 -20.38
N ALA A 127 -18.89 13.32 -21.63
CA ALA A 127 -20.01 13.04 -22.52
C ALA A 127 -20.94 11.91 -22.05
N TRP A 128 -20.53 11.12 -21.05
CA TRP A 128 -21.30 10.00 -20.52
C TRP A 128 -22.11 10.35 -19.27
N TYR A 129 -21.94 11.55 -18.72
CA TYR A 129 -22.67 12.03 -17.56
C TYR A 129 -23.71 13.08 -17.96
N THR A 130 -24.82 13.11 -17.24
CA THR A 130 -25.79 14.21 -17.33
C THR A 130 -25.23 15.43 -16.62
N ARG A 131 -24.68 15.25 -15.41
CA ARG A 131 -24.04 16.30 -14.62
C ARG A 131 -22.91 15.72 -13.77
N ARG A 132 -21.82 16.46 -13.62
CA ARG A 132 -20.71 16.11 -12.73
C ARG A 132 -20.42 17.20 -11.72
N PHE A 133 -20.02 16.78 -10.54
CA PHE A 133 -19.47 17.65 -9.51
C PHE A 133 -17.95 17.72 -9.66
N THR A 134 -17.43 18.93 -9.88
CA THR A 134 -15.99 19.14 -10.03
C THR A 134 -15.35 19.45 -8.68
N VAL A 135 -14.36 18.66 -8.28
CA VAL A 135 -13.51 18.98 -7.13
C VAL A 135 -12.37 19.87 -7.62
N PRO A 136 -12.25 21.11 -7.13
CA PRO A 136 -11.18 22.01 -7.60
C PRO A 136 -9.78 21.43 -7.31
N PRO A 137 -8.79 21.59 -8.21
CA PRO A 137 -7.45 21.04 -8.04
C PRO A 137 -6.76 21.43 -6.73
N GLU A 138 -7.01 22.65 -6.24
CA GLU A 138 -6.51 23.15 -4.96
C GLU A 138 -7.10 22.43 -3.74
N GLN A 139 -8.26 21.78 -3.91
CA GLN A 139 -8.93 20.97 -2.89
C GLN A 139 -8.64 19.47 -3.03
N ARG A 140 -7.64 19.07 -3.84
CA ARG A 140 -7.27 17.66 -4.03
C ARG A 140 -7.07 16.89 -2.73
N TRP A 141 -6.49 17.53 -1.72
CA TRP A 141 -6.19 16.95 -0.40
C TRP A 141 -7.27 17.19 0.65
N ARG A 142 -8.38 17.84 0.28
CA ARG A 142 -9.51 18.03 1.18
C ARG A 142 -10.08 16.68 1.60
N HIS A 143 -10.48 16.59 2.86
CA HIS A 143 -11.03 15.38 3.44
C HIS A 143 -12.21 14.81 2.63
N GLU A 144 -12.31 13.48 2.54
CA GLU A 144 -13.39 12.81 1.80
C GLU A 144 -14.80 13.21 2.24
N LEU A 145 -15.08 13.23 3.54
CA LEU A 145 -16.40 13.64 4.02
C LEU A 145 -16.78 15.08 3.63
N GLY A 146 -15.80 15.98 3.54
CA GLY A 146 -16.04 17.35 3.08
C GLY A 146 -16.43 17.41 1.60
N VAL A 147 -15.78 16.59 0.76
CA VAL A 147 -16.12 16.47 -0.67
C VAL A 147 -17.46 15.75 -0.86
N THR A 148 -17.74 14.71 -0.07
CA THR A 148 -19.04 14.03 -0.07
C THR A 148 -20.16 14.99 0.32
N ALA A 149 -19.95 15.86 1.31
CA ALA A 149 -20.93 16.88 1.70
C ALA A 149 -21.29 17.83 0.54
N ASP A 150 -20.29 18.30 -0.20
CA ASP A 150 -20.53 19.18 -1.35
C ASP A 150 -21.15 18.44 -2.53
N PHE A 151 -20.81 17.17 -2.73
CA PHE A 151 -21.47 16.33 -3.70
C PHE A 151 -22.96 16.12 -3.38
N LEU A 152 -23.30 15.89 -2.11
CA LEU A 152 -24.70 15.80 -1.67
C LEU A 152 -25.45 17.10 -1.94
N ARG A 153 -24.84 18.27 -1.69
CA ARG A 153 -25.42 19.57 -2.02
C ARG A 153 -25.61 19.75 -3.53
N PHE A 154 -24.64 19.30 -4.34
CA PHE A 154 -24.75 19.30 -5.80
C PHE A 154 -25.92 18.44 -6.32
N LEU A 155 -26.22 17.33 -5.63
CA LEU A 155 -27.40 16.48 -5.86
C LEU A 155 -28.71 17.06 -5.31
N ASN A 156 -28.68 18.24 -4.69
CA ASN A 156 -29.79 18.87 -3.97
C ASN A 156 -30.33 17.99 -2.83
N CYS A 157 -29.46 17.25 -2.12
CA CYS A 157 -29.84 16.56 -0.90
C CYS A 157 -29.94 17.55 0.27
N ASP A 158 -30.87 17.30 1.19
CA ASP A 158 -31.09 18.13 2.38
C ASP A 158 -30.03 17.85 3.47
N LEU A 159 -28.83 18.37 3.26
CA LEU A 159 -27.71 18.32 4.20
C LEU A 159 -27.54 19.70 4.85
N PRO A 160 -27.64 19.83 6.19
CA PRO A 160 -27.46 21.10 6.86
C PRO A 160 -26.12 21.79 6.55
N ALA A 161 -26.12 23.12 6.60
CA ALA A 161 -24.92 23.91 6.37
C ALA A 161 -23.87 23.60 7.46
N GLY A 162 -22.62 23.40 7.03
CA GLY A 162 -21.51 23.09 7.95
C GLY A 162 -21.44 21.62 8.40
N GLU A 163 -22.42 20.79 8.04
CA GLU A 163 -22.39 19.36 8.34
C GLU A 163 -21.73 18.54 7.22
N ALA A 164 -21.19 17.39 7.62
CA ALA A 164 -20.72 16.33 6.74
C ALA A 164 -21.40 15.01 7.12
N PRO A 165 -21.68 14.11 6.16
CA PRO A 165 -22.33 12.84 6.47
C PRO A 165 -21.37 11.94 7.26
N ALA A 166 -21.58 11.84 8.58
CA ALA A 166 -20.79 10.95 9.42
C ALA A 166 -20.94 9.49 8.94
N PRO A 167 -19.85 8.69 8.93
CA PRO A 167 -19.92 7.30 8.51
C PRO A 167 -20.84 6.50 9.44
N GLU A 168 -21.65 5.63 8.86
CA GLU A 168 -22.55 4.71 9.54
C GLU A 168 -22.10 3.26 9.32
N LEU A 169 -22.33 2.41 10.33
CA LEU A 169 -22.10 0.97 10.27
C LEU A 169 -23.30 0.24 10.87
N TRP A 170 -23.67 -0.88 10.25
CA TRP A 170 -24.83 -1.66 10.63
C TRP A 170 -24.39 -3.09 10.89
N THR A 171 -24.77 -3.60 12.05
CA THR A 171 -24.41 -4.93 12.54
C THR A 171 -25.65 -5.69 12.99
N ALA A 172 -25.54 -7.02 13.03
CA ALA A 172 -26.62 -7.88 13.47
C ALA A 172 -26.30 -8.51 14.84
N PRO A 173 -27.31 -8.99 15.59
CA PRO A 173 -27.10 -9.59 16.91
C PRO A 173 -26.08 -10.74 16.94
N GLN A 174 -25.97 -11.53 15.86
CA GLN A 174 -24.97 -12.59 15.75
C GLN A 174 -23.52 -12.07 15.67
N ASP A 175 -23.31 -10.87 15.10
CA ASP A 175 -21.98 -10.25 15.04
C ASP A 175 -21.57 -9.81 16.46
N GLU A 176 -22.51 -9.25 17.22
CA GLU A 176 -22.30 -8.82 18.61
C GLU A 176 -22.02 -10.03 19.52
N ALA A 177 -22.83 -11.09 19.39
CA ALA A 177 -22.65 -12.33 20.14
C ALA A 177 -21.28 -12.97 19.87
N PHE A 178 -20.84 -12.98 18.60
CA PHE A 178 -19.51 -13.46 18.23
C PHE A 178 -18.39 -12.70 18.96
N ALA A 179 -18.50 -11.36 19.01
CA ALA A 179 -17.51 -10.53 19.69
C ALA A 179 -17.56 -10.70 21.22
N ALA A 180 -18.76 -10.83 21.79
CA ALA A 180 -18.96 -11.06 23.23
C ALA A 180 -18.33 -12.38 23.71
N GLU A 181 -18.45 -13.44 22.90
CA GLU A 181 -17.84 -14.74 23.19
C GLU A 181 -16.31 -14.66 23.23
N ARG A 182 -15.69 -13.91 22.31
CA ARG A 182 -14.24 -13.84 22.13
C ARG A 182 -13.55 -12.76 22.96
N ILE A 183 -14.29 -11.73 23.34
CA ILE A 183 -13.81 -10.56 24.07
C ILE A 183 -14.81 -10.29 25.22
N PRO A 184 -14.87 -11.17 26.23
CA PRO A 184 -15.82 -11.02 27.33
C PRO A 184 -15.47 -9.81 28.23
N GLU A 185 -16.50 -9.21 28.80
CA GLU A 185 -16.37 -8.19 29.85
C GLU A 185 -16.13 -8.87 31.20
N ASP A 186 -14.88 -9.24 31.46
CA ASP A 186 -14.44 -10.00 32.63
C ASP A 186 -13.56 -9.18 33.60
N GLY A 187 -13.59 -7.85 33.47
CA GLY A 187 -12.93 -6.94 34.41
C GLY A 187 -11.40 -6.95 34.37
N ARG A 188 -10.77 -7.47 33.31
CA ARG A 188 -9.30 -7.54 33.18
C ARG A 188 -8.60 -6.19 33.02
N GLY A 189 -9.34 -5.11 32.81
CA GLY A 189 -8.81 -3.78 32.52
C GLY A 189 -9.05 -3.38 31.06
N LEU A 190 -8.18 -2.52 30.53
CA LEU A 190 -8.32 -2.00 29.18
C LEU A 190 -8.13 -3.11 28.14
N THR A 191 -9.06 -3.13 27.18
CA THR A 191 -8.97 -3.94 25.96
C THR A 191 -8.51 -3.07 24.80
N ILE A 192 -7.36 -3.36 24.21
CA ILE A 192 -6.76 -2.57 23.12
C ILE A 192 -6.83 -3.36 21.81
N GLY A 193 -7.49 -2.80 20.80
CA GLY A 193 -7.51 -3.37 19.46
C GLY A 193 -6.26 -2.96 18.68
N LEU A 194 -5.60 -3.91 18.03
CA LEU A 194 -4.44 -3.69 17.16
C LEU A 194 -4.74 -4.15 15.74
N ILE A 195 -4.45 -3.29 14.76
CA ILE A 195 -4.55 -3.62 13.34
C ILE A 195 -3.26 -3.22 12.64
N PRO A 196 -2.28 -4.14 12.55
CA PRO A 196 -0.95 -3.84 12.03
C PRO A 196 -0.85 -3.95 10.51
N GLU A 197 -1.88 -4.43 9.83
CA GLU A 197 -1.87 -4.71 8.40
C GLU A 197 -2.53 -3.60 7.56
N ALA A 198 -2.08 -3.47 6.31
CA ALA A 198 -2.68 -2.60 5.32
C ALA A 198 -2.64 -3.26 3.93
N ASN A 199 -3.53 -2.82 3.04
CA ASN A 199 -3.55 -3.27 1.65
C ASN A 199 -2.34 -2.82 0.81
N HIS A 200 -1.50 -1.93 1.35
CA HIS A 200 -0.29 -1.47 0.70
C HIS A 200 0.88 -1.51 1.69
N PRO A 201 2.00 -2.20 1.38
CA PRO A 201 3.13 -2.37 2.31
C PRO A 201 3.71 -1.05 2.83
N CYS A 202 3.73 -0.01 1.99
CA CYS A 202 4.21 1.32 2.40
C CYS A 202 3.38 2.00 3.49
N ARG A 203 2.21 1.46 3.86
CA ARG A 203 1.38 1.93 4.96
C ARG A 203 1.64 1.14 6.24
N VAL A 204 2.35 0.01 6.19
CA VAL A 204 2.52 -0.87 7.35
C VAL A 204 3.56 -0.29 8.30
N TRP A 205 3.16 0.00 9.53
CA TRP A 205 4.08 0.39 10.59
C TRP A 205 4.82 -0.85 11.13
N PRO A 206 6.13 -0.79 11.40
CA PRO A 206 6.90 -1.97 11.81
C PRO A 206 6.28 -2.68 13.02
N VAL A 207 6.01 -3.98 12.88
CA VAL A 207 5.28 -4.75 13.91
C VAL A 207 5.98 -4.79 15.27
N GLY A 208 7.31 -4.69 15.29
CA GLY A 208 8.11 -4.61 16.52
C GLY A 208 7.80 -3.38 17.38
N ASN A 209 7.11 -2.38 16.85
CA ASN A 209 6.78 -1.15 17.57
C ASN A 209 5.49 -1.25 18.41
N TYR A 210 4.60 -2.22 18.14
CA TYR A 210 3.30 -2.31 18.81
C TYR A 210 3.41 -2.80 20.27
N ALA A 211 4.21 -3.83 20.56
CA ALA A 211 4.39 -4.30 21.94
C ALA A 211 4.98 -3.22 22.88
N PRO A 212 5.97 -2.41 22.45
CA PRO A 212 6.38 -1.21 23.18
C PRO A 212 5.27 -0.20 23.49
N VAL A 213 4.30 -0.02 22.58
CA VAL A 213 3.13 0.83 22.84
C VAL A 213 2.30 0.24 23.97
N ILE A 214 1.94 -1.04 23.87
CA ILE A 214 1.11 -1.74 24.88
C ILE A 214 1.76 -1.69 26.26
N ARG A 215 3.06 -2.01 26.36
CA ARG A 215 3.81 -1.96 27.62
C ARG A 215 3.83 -0.57 28.27
N SER A 216 3.70 0.48 27.47
CA SER A 216 3.71 1.87 27.96
C SER A 216 2.33 2.37 28.40
N LEU A 217 1.27 1.60 28.18
CA LEU A 217 -0.09 1.92 28.61
C LEU A 217 -0.41 1.17 29.91
N GLU A 218 -0.87 1.91 30.92
CA GLU A 218 -1.22 1.34 32.22
C GLU A 218 -2.61 0.70 32.17
N GLY A 219 -2.81 -0.37 32.95
CA GLY A 219 -4.11 -1.02 33.09
C GLY A 219 -4.57 -1.82 31.87
N VAL A 220 -3.69 -2.08 30.89
CA VAL A 220 -4.02 -2.99 29.77
C VAL A 220 -4.13 -4.41 30.29
N GLY A 221 -5.31 -5.00 30.14
CA GLY A 221 -5.60 -6.40 30.49
C GLY A 221 -5.71 -7.32 29.29
N ARG A 222 -6.04 -6.75 28.12
CA ARG A 222 -6.27 -7.51 26.89
C ARG A 222 -5.83 -6.74 25.66
N VAL A 223 -5.24 -7.47 24.71
CA VAL A 223 -4.95 -7.01 23.35
C VAL A 223 -5.68 -7.89 22.37
N VAL A 224 -6.40 -7.29 21.42
CA VAL A 224 -7.13 -7.99 20.36
C VAL A 224 -6.47 -7.66 19.02
N ILE A 225 -5.87 -8.65 18.37
CA ILE A 225 -5.28 -8.49 17.03
C ILE A 225 -6.36 -8.75 15.99
N LEU A 226 -6.63 -7.75 15.15
CA LEU A 226 -7.61 -7.78 14.07
C LEU A 226 -6.90 -7.50 12.73
N GLY A 227 -7.54 -7.82 11.61
CA GLY A 227 -6.95 -7.67 10.27
C GLY A 227 -7.37 -8.79 9.32
N GLY A 228 -6.91 -8.72 8.06
CA GLY A 228 -7.21 -9.71 7.03
C GLY A 228 -6.42 -11.02 7.21
N GLY A 229 -5.31 -10.99 7.95
CA GLY A 229 -4.53 -12.18 8.26
C GLY A 229 -3.62 -12.64 7.11
N GLU A 230 -3.41 -11.81 6.09
CA GLU A 230 -2.56 -12.13 4.94
C GLU A 230 -1.07 -12.22 5.36
N ASN A 231 -0.62 -11.38 6.29
CA ASN A 231 0.77 -11.35 6.75
C ASN A 231 0.95 -12.16 8.04
N ARG A 232 0.77 -13.49 7.93
CA ARG A 232 0.86 -14.43 9.06
C ARG A 232 2.18 -14.36 9.82
N ARG A 233 3.29 -14.07 9.13
CA ARG A 233 4.60 -13.95 9.74
C ARG A 233 4.65 -12.78 10.72
N ASP A 234 4.29 -11.59 10.26
CA ASP A 234 4.36 -10.38 11.09
C ASP A 234 3.35 -10.42 12.24
N LEU A 235 2.15 -10.98 12.00
CA LEU A 235 1.16 -11.23 13.05
C LEU A 235 1.68 -12.20 14.12
N SER A 236 2.37 -13.27 13.71
CA SER A 236 2.98 -14.23 14.65
C SER A 236 4.11 -13.58 15.47
N LEU A 237 4.93 -12.74 14.83
CA LEU A 237 5.98 -11.96 15.51
C LEU A 237 5.39 -10.97 16.51
N LEU A 238 4.33 -10.26 16.12
CA LEU A 238 3.60 -9.35 17.01
C LEU A 238 3.05 -10.09 18.23
N ARG A 239 2.32 -11.19 18.00
CA ARG A 239 1.74 -12.00 19.07
C ARG A 239 2.81 -12.51 20.04
N GLY A 240 3.87 -13.12 19.52
CA GLY A 240 4.97 -13.61 20.36
C GLY A 240 5.67 -12.50 21.14
N SER A 241 5.82 -11.31 20.54
CA SER A 241 6.40 -10.14 21.23
C SER A 241 5.49 -9.63 22.35
N LEU A 242 4.17 -9.60 22.15
CA LEU A 242 3.20 -9.22 23.18
C LEU A 242 3.23 -10.22 24.34
N GLU A 243 3.11 -11.51 24.05
CA GLU A 243 3.12 -12.59 25.06
C GLU A 243 4.44 -12.61 25.87
N ALA A 244 5.58 -12.34 25.23
CA ALA A 244 6.88 -12.34 25.89
C ALA A 244 7.17 -11.08 26.71
N THR A 245 6.60 -9.92 26.35
CA THR A 245 7.02 -8.62 26.91
C THR A 245 5.93 -7.86 27.67
N CYS A 246 4.69 -8.36 27.66
CA CYS A 246 3.54 -7.77 28.35
C CYS A 246 2.90 -8.82 29.29
N PRO A 247 3.55 -9.21 30.39
CA PRO A 247 3.04 -10.25 31.29
C PRO A 247 1.69 -9.83 31.89
N GLY A 248 0.74 -10.77 31.96
CA GLY A 248 -0.60 -10.53 32.47
C GLY A 248 -1.59 -9.94 31.45
N VAL A 249 -1.14 -9.58 30.25
CA VAL A 249 -2.01 -9.16 29.15
C VAL A 249 -2.46 -10.38 28.36
N GLU A 250 -3.78 -10.58 28.24
CA GLU A 250 -4.34 -11.60 27.36
C GLU A 250 -4.22 -11.16 25.89
N VAL A 251 -3.68 -12.01 25.03
CA VAL A 251 -3.58 -11.74 23.58
C VAL A 251 -4.61 -12.59 22.83
N VAL A 252 -5.62 -11.93 22.25
CA VAL A 252 -6.68 -12.55 21.46
C VAL A 252 -6.41 -12.29 19.98
N ASP A 253 -5.99 -13.31 19.23
CA ASP A 253 -5.70 -13.21 17.80
C ASP A 253 -6.89 -13.64 16.93
N LEU A 254 -7.53 -12.64 16.32
CA LEU A 254 -8.69 -12.77 15.43
C LEU A 254 -8.36 -12.35 13.98
N ALA A 255 -7.08 -12.15 13.64
CA ALA A 255 -6.68 -11.75 12.30
C ALA A 255 -7.00 -12.83 11.25
N GLY A 256 -7.73 -12.45 10.21
CA GLY A 256 -8.24 -13.34 9.17
C GLY A 256 -9.27 -14.37 9.68
N ARG A 257 -9.93 -14.09 10.82
CA ARG A 257 -10.92 -14.96 11.46
C ARG A 257 -12.25 -14.26 11.74
N THR A 258 -12.46 -13.10 11.12
CA THR A 258 -13.64 -12.26 11.34
C THR A 258 -14.21 -11.82 10.00
N THR A 259 -15.52 -11.64 9.94
CA THR A 259 -16.16 -10.83 8.90
C THR A 259 -15.92 -9.33 9.19
N LEU A 260 -16.28 -8.46 8.25
CA LEU A 260 -16.16 -7.01 8.45
C LEU A 260 -17.05 -6.52 9.60
N ARG A 261 -18.28 -7.05 9.71
CA ARG A 261 -19.17 -6.71 10.83
C ARG A 261 -18.71 -7.28 12.15
N GLN A 262 -18.20 -8.51 12.18
CA GLN A 262 -17.58 -9.07 13.38
C GLN A 262 -16.37 -8.26 13.82
N THR A 263 -15.57 -7.74 12.87
CA THR A 263 -14.48 -6.80 13.19
C THR A 263 -15.04 -5.54 13.85
N ALA A 264 -16.11 -4.96 13.31
CA ALA A 264 -16.76 -3.78 13.90
C ALA A 264 -17.25 -4.04 15.35
N GLU A 265 -17.82 -5.22 15.61
CA GLU A 265 -18.26 -5.60 16.97
C GLU A 265 -17.09 -5.88 17.91
N CYS A 266 -16.00 -6.47 17.42
CA CYS A 266 -14.77 -6.59 18.20
C CYS A 266 -14.20 -5.21 18.56
N LEU A 267 -14.28 -4.24 17.65
CA LEU A 267 -13.88 -2.85 17.91
C LEU A 267 -14.76 -2.19 18.97
N ARG A 268 -16.08 -2.42 18.97
CA ARG A 268 -16.99 -1.88 20.02
C ARG A 268 -16.61 -2.31 21.43
N ARG A 269 -15.97 -3.48 21.57
CA ARG A 269 -15.48 -4.00 22.86
C ARG A 269 -14.08 -3.50 23.24
N CYS A 270 -13.42 -2.76 22.35
CA CYS A 270 -12.13 -2.15 22.61
C CYS A 270 -12.30 -0.78 23.27
N HIS A 271 -11.43 -0.48 24.24
CA HIS A 271 -11.33 0.84 24.86
C HIS A 271 -10.50 1.81 24.01
N LEU A 272 -9.61 1.28 23.16
CA LEU A 272 -8.79 2.01 22.22
C LEU A 272 -8.43 1.12 21.02
N LEU A 273 -8.47 1.67 19.82
CA LEU A 273 -7.87 1.10 18.61
C LEU A 273 -6.51 1.75 18.33
N VAL A 274 -5.47 0.97 18.09
CA VAL A 274 -4.20 1.44 17.49
C VAL A 274 -4.03 0.73 16.16
N SER A 275 -4.10 1.48 15.07
CA SER A 275 -4.16 0.92 13.72
C SER A 275 -3.31 1.73 12.76
N THR A 276 -2.75 1.05 11.77
CA THR A 276 -2.29 1.76 10.58
C THR A 276 -3.47 2.31 9.74
N GLU A 277 -3.17 3.11 8.72
CA GLU A 277 -4.14 3.73 7.81
C GLU A 277 -4.93 2.66 7.00
N THR A 278 -6.07 2.24 7.55
CA THR A 278 -7.02 1.30 6.94
C THR A 278 -8.47 1.63 7.34
N TRP A 279 -9.44 0.94 6.74
CA TRP A 279 -10.88 1.21 6.88
C TRP A 279 -11.36 1.26 8.34
N VAL A 280 -10.72 0.50 9.23
CA VAL A 280 -11.09 0.39 10.65
C VAL A 280 -10.93 1.68 11.43
N LEU A 281 -10.11 2.64 10.96
CA LEU A 281 -10.05 3.97 11.57
C LEU A 281 -11.36 4.73 11.35
N HIS A 282 -11.98 4.57 10.18
CA HIS A 282 -13.30 5.12 9.89
C HIS A 282 -14.40 4.35 10.62
N ALA A 283 -14.21 3.03 10.81
CA ALA A 283 -15.12 2.24 11.62
C ALA A 283 -15.11 2.69 13.08
N ALA A 284 -13.94 2.94 13.66
CA ALA A 284 -13.82 3.47 15.01
C ALA A 284 -14.56 4.82 15.15
N VAL A 285 -14.49 5.69 14.14
CA VAL A 285 -15.30 6.93 14.10
C VAL A 285 -16.80 6.63 14.10
N ALA A 286 -17.28 5.73 13.23
CA ALA A 286 -18.69 5.37 13.13
C ALA A 286 -19.23 4.72 14.42
N LEU A 287 -18.40 3.94 15.10
CA LEU A 287 -18.74 3.23 16.34
C LEU A 287 -18.52 4.10 17.58
N GLY A 288 -17.88 5.26 17.43
CA GLY A 288 -17.42 6.09 18.53
C GLY A 288 -16.47 5.32 19.45
N VAL A 289 -15.47 4.63 18.91
CA VAL A 289 -14.40 3.96 19.65
C VAL A 289 -13.15 4.86 19.58
N PRO A 290 -12.47 5.18 20.70
CA PRO A 290 -11.24 5.95 20.66
C PRO A 290 -10.20 5.26 19.77
N ALA A 291 -9.47 6.02 18.96
CA ALA A 291 -8.53 5.45 18.00
C ALA A 291 -7.29 6.32 17.81
N VAL A 292 -6.16 5.67 17.57
CA VAL A 292 -4.92 6.27 17.09
C VAL A 292 -4.59 5.66 15.73
N GLY A 293 -4.69 6.49 14.68
CA GLY A 293 -4.24 6.17 13.34
C GLY A 293 -2.76 6.47 13.16
N ILE A 294 -1.98 5.48 12.75
CA ILE A 294 -0.59 5.67 12.33
C ILE A 294 -0.62 6.05 10.85
N MET A 295 -0.37 7.33 10.56
CA MET A 295 -0.66 7.91 9.25
C MET A 295 0.62 8.29 8.49
N GLY A 296 0.63 7.95 7.21
CA GLY A 296 1.74 8.27 6.31
C GLY A 296 1.51 9.56 5.52
N GLY A 297 2.54 9.96 4.78
CA GLY A 297 2.49 11.19 3.98
C GLY A 297 1.75 11.07 2.65
N GLY A 298 1.38 9.87 2.19
CA GLY A 298 0.92 9.66 0.81
C GLY A 298 -0.34 10.44 0.42
N HIS A 299 -1.35 10.38 1.28
CA HIS A 299 -2.64 11.07 1.14
C HIS A 299 -2.98 11.91 2.37
N PHE A 300 -1.95 12.46 3.02
CA PHE A 300 -2.10 13.18 4.29
C PHE A 300 -3.25 14.21 4.26
N GLY A 301 -4.08 14.22 5.30
CA GLY A 301 -5.28 15.06 5.42
C GLY A 301 -6.55 14.51 4.75
N ARG A 302 -6.44 13.64 3.72
CA ARG A 302 -7.60 13.21 2.92
C ARG A 302 -8.48 12.16 3.60
N PHE A 303 -7.86 11.19 4.27
CA PHE A 303 -8.52 10.04 4.92
C PHE A 303 -8.30 10.04 6.43
N TYR A 304 -8.26 11.22 7.04
CA TYR A 304 -8.13 11.34 8.48
C TYR A 304 -9.35 10.75 9.20
N PRO A 305 -9.21 10.28 10.44
CA PRO A 305 -10.38 9.93 11.22
C PRO A 305 -11.12 11.24 11.59
N TRP A 306 -12.17 11.57 10.84
CA TRP A 306 -12.96 12.81 10.97
C TRP A 306 -13.78 12.95 12.27
N GLY A 307 -13.76 11.94 13.14
CA GLY A 307 -14.54 11.94 14.38
C GLY A 307 -14.08 12.97 15.41
N ASP A 308 -14.61 12.87 16.62
CA ASP A 308 -14.20 13.73 17.74
C ASP A 308 -12.66 13.70 17.92
N PRO A 309 -11.96 14.83 17.75
CA PRO A 309 -10.50 14.86 17.79
C PRO A 309 -9.93 14.59 19.18
N ARG A 310 -10.76 14.62 20.23
CA ARG A 310 -10.38 14.17 21.57
C ARG A 310 -10.19 12.67 21.64
N ARG A 311 -10.95 11.93 20.82
CA ARG A 311 -11.01 10.45 20.81
C ARG A 311 -10.31 9.82 19.61
N HIS A 312 -10.36 10.47 18.45
CA HIS A 312 -9.82 9.96 17.20
C HIS A 312 -8.61 10.80 16.78
N ARG A 313 -7.43 10.23 16.99
CA ARG A 313 -6.16 10.92 16.91
C ARG A 313 -5.26 10.28 15.87
N THR A 314 -4.22 10.99 15.46
CA THR A 314 -3.22 10.46 14.52
C THR A 314 -1.81 10.62 15.07
N ALA A 315 -0.99 9.60 14.89
CA ALA A 315 0.46 9.66 15.04
C ALA A 315 1.08 9.70 13.65
N HIS A 316 1.86 10.73 13.36
CA HIS A 316 2.47 10.94 12.05
C HIS A 316 3.79 11.71 12.19
N LEU A 317 4.67 11.57 11.20
CA LEU A 317 5.95 12.25 11.12
C LEU A 317 5.96 13.22 9.94
N PRO A 318 5.68 14.53 10.14
CA PRO A 318 5.64 15.51 9.06
C PRO A 318 6.96 15.54 8.27
N LEU A 319 6.88 15.42 6.95
CA LEU A 319 8.03 15.48 6.03
C LEU A 319 7.69 16.34 4.81
N ASP A 320 8.70 16.96 4.20
CA ASP A 320 8.54 17.79 3.00
C ASP A 320 8.00 17.01 1.78
N CYS A 321 8.18 15.68 1.76
CA CYS A 321 7.71 14.82 0.68
C CYS A 321 6.26 14.34 0.82
N TYR A 322 5.50 14.88 1.77
CA TYR A 322 4.07 14.57 1.91
C TYR A 322 3.28 14.90 0.64
N HIS A 323 2.09 14.32 0.52
CA HIS A 323 1.24 14.38 -0.67
C HIS A 323 1.85 13.73 -1.92
N CYS A 324 2.69 12.70 -1.72
CA CYS A 324 3.35 11.97 -2.82
C CYS A 324 2.46 10.94 -3.51
N ASN A 325 1.19 10.77 -3.10
CA ASN A 325 0.27 9.76 -3.63
C ASN A 325 0.89 8.34 -3.55
N TRP A 326 1.59 8.06 -2.46
CA TRP A 326 2.34 6.82 -2.22
C TRP A 326 3.45 6.51 -3.26
N ARG A 327 3.82 7.48 -4.11
CA ARG A 327 4.99 7.44 -4.99
C ARG A 327 6.20 7.97 -4.21
N CYS A 328 6.71 7.15 -3.28
CA CYS A 328 7.79 7.54 -2.39
C CYS A 328 9.06 7.90 -3.20
N PRO A 329 9.66 9.09 -2.99
CA PRO A 329 10.92 9.46 -3.63
C PRO A 329 12.14 8.76 -2.98
N PHE A 330 11.94 8.10 -1.83
CA PHE A 330 12.98 7.44 -1.05
C PHE A 330 12.86 5.91 -1.14
N PRO A 331 13.98 5.16 -1.01
CA PRO A 331 13.96 3.70 -0.97
C PRO A 331 13.22 3.11 0.24
N ARG A 332 13.13 3.88 1.32
CA ARG A 332 12.49 3.51 2.59
C ARG A 332 11.33 4.46 2.88
N VAL A 333 10.27 3.97 3.52
CA VAL A 333 9.05 4.75 3.74
C VAL A 333 9.12 5.47 5.09
N HIS A 334 10.04 6.44 5.17
CA HIS A 334 10.35 7.19 6.39
C HIS A 334 9.11 7.79 7.08
N CYS A 335 8.12 8.26 6.32
CA CYS A 335 6.90 8.87 6.88
C CYS A 335 6.04 7.90 7.70
N ILE A 336 6.25 6.58 7.56
CA ILE A 336 5.60 5.54 8.37
C ILE A 336 6.63 4.90 9.30
N GLU A 337 7.73 4.39 8.75
CA GLU A 337 8.65 3.54 9.50
C GLU A 337 9.37 4.28 10.64
N ASP A 338 9.55 5.60 10.54
CA ASP A 338 10.21 6.42 11.56
C ASP A 338 9.23 7.10 12.53
N ILE A 339 7.93 6.80 12.45
CA ILE A 339 6.97 7.24 13.47
C ILE A 339 7.36 6.59 14.80
N ALA A 340 7.75 7.42 15.76
CA ALA A 340 8.31 6.96 17.02
C ALA A 340 7.22 6.41 17.96
N VAL A 341 7.52 5.29 18.65
CA VAL A 341 6.64 4.69 19.68
C VAL A 341 6.12 5.73 20.68
N PRO A 342 6.94 6.64 21.25
CA PRO A 342 6.44 7.65 22.19
C PRO A 342 5.36 8.57 21.61
N SER A 343 5.39 8.84 20.30
CA SER A 343 4.34 9.63 19.63
C SER A 343 3.00 8.90 19.66
N VAL A 344 3.01 7.60 19.32
CA VAL A 344 1.81 6.74 19.37
C VAL A 344 1.29 6.61 20.80
N VAL A 345 2.17 6.38 21.78
CA VAL A 345 1.80 6.30 23.21
C VAL A 345 1.16 7.61 23.71
N GLY A 346 1.72 8.76 23.34
CA GLY A 346 1.17 10.07 23.71
C GLY A 346 -0.24 10.27 23.17
N GLN A 347 -0.48 9.94 21.89
CA GLN A 347 -1.82 10.02 21.30
C GLN A 347 -2.78 8.99 21.89
N ALA A 348 -2.30 7.79 22.24
CA ALA A 348 -3.11 6.74 22.86
C ALA A 348 -3.62 7.15 24.25
N ARG A 349 -2.73 7.70 25.09
CA ARG A 349 -3.10 8.23 26.42
C ARG A 349 -4.10 9.38 26.29
N ALA A 350 -3.87 10.30 25.35
CA ALA A 350 -4.77 11.43 25.12
C ALA A 350 -6.15 10.99 24.59
N ALA A 351 -6.20 9.96 23.73
CA ALA A 351 -7.45 9.38 23.23
C ALA A 351 -8.26 8.72 24.34
N LEU A 352 -7.58 7.95 25.21
CA LEU A 352 -8.19 7.30 26.37
C LEU A 352 -8.72 8.31 27.39
N ALA A 353 -7.98 9.41 27.61
CA ALA A 353 -8.37 10.47 28.53
C ALA A 353 -9.43 11.44 27.95
N GLY A 354 -9.65 11.44 26.64
CA GLY A 354 -10.52 12.41 25.98
C GLY A 354 -10.01 13.86 26.06
N SER A 355 -8.69 14.05 26.14
CA SER A 355 -8.07 15.37 26.26
C SER A 355 -8.26 16.21 24.99
N ASP A 356 -8.12 17.53 25.09
CA ASP A 356 -8.13 18.41 23.91
C ASP A 356 -6.79 18.27 23.13
N PRO A 357 -6.80 18.21 21.79
CA PRO A 357 -5.58 18.18 20.98
C PRO A 357 -4.60 19.32 21.29
N SER A 358 -5.12 20.49 21.66
CA SER A 358 -4.31 21.69 21.95
C SER A 358 -3.41 21.54 23.18
N GLU A 359 -3.75 20.64 24.11
CA GLU A 359 -2.96 20.33 25.32
C GLU A 359 -1.86 19.28 25.03
N SER A 360 -1.99 18.51 23.95
CA SER A 360 -1.05 17.45 23.56
C SER A 360 0.09 17.96 22.68
N SER A 361 0.88 18.93 23.18
CA SER A 361 2.01 19.51 22.45
C SER A 361 3.24 18.58 22.42
N VAL A 362 3.17 17.44 21.74
CA VAL A 362 4.38 16.78 21.23
C VAL A 362 4.59 17.29 19.80
N ARG A 363 5.34 18.37 19.64
CA ARG A 363 5.85 18.79 18.32
C ARG A 363 6.98 17.82 17.93
N PRO A 364 6.86 17.00 16.86
CA PRO A 364 8.04 16.32 16.33
C PRO A 364 8.87 17.36 15.57
N VAL A 365 9.83 17.98 16.23
CA VAL A 365 10.92 18.69 15.53
C VAL A 365 11.96 17.65 15.15
N VAL A 366 11.83 17.06 13.96
CA VAL A 366 12.96 16.43 13.29
C VAL A 366 13.32 17.31 12.10
N ARG A 367 14.25 18.24 12.30
CA ARG A 367 14.97 18.85 11.18
C ARG A 367 15.95 17.81 10.66
N CYS A 368 15.70 17.24 9.48
CA CYS A 368 16.71 16.47 8.77
C CYS A 368 17.94 17.36 8.53
N ARG A 369 19.00 17.18 9.32
CA ARG A 369 20.32 17.70 8.99
C ARG A 369 20.91 16.78 7.92
N GLY A 370 21.04 17.28 6.70
CA GLY A 370 21.77 16.59 5.63
C GLY A 370 21.05 16.59 4.30
N PHE A 371 20.76 17.78 3.75
CA PHE A 371 20.46 17.92 2.33
C PHE A 371 21.70 18.50 1.65
N VAL A 372 22.43 17.67 0.91
CA VAL A 372 23.25 18.16 -0.20
C VAL A 372 22.29 18.28 -1.36
N SER A 373 21.96 19.50 -1.74
CA SER A 373 21.14 19.81 -2.91
C SER A 373 21.76 19.18 -4.16
N ILE A 374 21.06 18.23 -4.77
CA ILE A 374 21.36 17.77 -6.13
C ILE A 374 20.88 18.87 -7.09
N PRO A 375 21.73 19.45 -7.95
CA PRO A 375 21.30 20.44 -8.92
C PRO A 375 20.29 19.84 -9.90
N ASP A 376 19.22 20.59 -10.12
CA ASP A 376 18.08 20.25 -10.95
C ASP A 376 18.48 20.12 -12.44
N ALA A 377 18.81 18.91 -12.87
CA ALA A 377 19.16 18.61 -14.25
C ALA A 377 17.90 18.39 -15.09
N ARG A 378 17.07 19.43 -15.29
CA ARG A 378 16.04 19.47 -16.35
C ARG A 378 15.44 20.87 -16.56
N ARG A 379 16.26 21.83 -16.99
CA ARG A 379 15.81 22.97 -17.82
C ARG A 379 16.75 23.15 -19.01
N ARG A 380 16.45 22.47 -20.11
CA ARG A 380 16.85 22.92 -21.45
C ARG A 380 15.58 23.09 -22.27
N GLY A 381 15.06 24.32 -22.26
CA GLY A 381 14.02 24.80 -23.14
C GLY A 381 14.24 26.29 -23.30
N ARG A 382 14.74 26.71 -24.46
CA ARG A 382 14.97 28.09 -24.86
C ARG A 382 13.69 28.92 -24.65
N ALA A 383 13.81 30.05 -23.96
CA ALA A 383 12.91 31.18 -24.14
C ALA A 383 13.76 32.45 -24.19
N THR A 384 13.78 33.06 -25.37
CA THR A 384 14.38 34.36 -25.66
C THR A 384 13.58 35.45 -24.97
N SER A 385 14.27 36.26 -24.17
CA SER A 385 13.76 37.45 -23.48
C SER A 385 13.40 38.58 -24.45
N PRO A 386 12.32 39.34 -24.22
CA PRO A 386 12.20 40.71 -24.69
C PRO A 386 12.54 41.70 -23.56
N THR A 387 13.41 42.63 -23.89
CA THR A 387 13.82 43.79 -23.08
C THR A 387 12.68 44.82 -22.95
N PRO A 388 12.48 45.48 -21.80
CA PRO A 388 11.65 46.69 -21.72
C PRO A 388 12.50 47.97 -21.83
N LEU A 389 12.02 48.93 -22.61
CA LEU A 389 12.53 50.30 -22.76
C LEU A 389 11.99 51.23 -21.64
N PRO A 390 12.65 52.37 -21.35
CA PRO A 390 12.37 53.20 -20.17
C PRO A 390 11.47 54.41 -20.44
N SER A 391 10.77 54.90 -19.41
CA SER A 391 10.22 56.27 -19.31
C SER A 391 10.18 56.65 -17.83
N ARG A 392 10.99 57.64 -17.39
CA ARG A 392 10.80 59.12 -17.31
C ARG A 392 10.06 59.60 -16.05
N GLU A 393 10.60 60.69 -15.51
CA GLU A 393 10.55 61.25 -14.14
C GLU A 393 9.23 61.94 -13.73
N GLY A 394 9.02 62.11 -12.41
CA GLY A 394 8.27 63.23 -11.82
C GLY A 394 7.48 62.91 -10.52
N PRO A 395 7.37 63.83 -9.52
CA PRO A 395 7.34 63.46 -8.08
C PRO A 395 6.06 63.87 -7.30
N GLY A 396 5.94 63.40 -6.04
CA GLY A 396 5.01 63.89 -4.99
C GLY A 396 4.85 62.85 -3.86
N GLU A 397 5.44 63.02 -2.68
CA GLU A 397 4.99 63.75 -1.47
C GLU A 397 4.19 62.91 -0.45
N GLY A 398 4.56 63.04 0.84
CA GLY A 398 3.77 62.67 2.03
C GLY A 398 4.12 61.32 2.69
N ALA A 399 5.01 61.26 3.68
CA ALA A 399 4.75 61.40 5.13
C ALA A 399 3.94 60.23 5.76
N GLY A 400 4.37 59.53 6.82
CA GLY A 400 5.58 59.67 7.64
C GLY A 400 5.70 58.63 8.78
N LEU A 401 6.75 58.86 9.59
CA LEU A 401 6.97 58.55 11.02
C LEU A 401 7.06 57.06 11.45
N ARG A 402 8.29 56.57 11.71
CA ARG A 402 9.00 56.42 13.03
C ARG A 402 8.38 55.30 13.90
N ALA A 403 9.12 54.35 14.47
CA ALA A 403 10.37 54.51 15.24
C ALA A 403 11.21 53.22 15.35
N SER A 404 12.53 53.43 15.53
CA SER A 404 13.60 52.48 15.91
C SER A 404 13.50 52.06 17.40
N PRO A 405 14.33 51.12 17.95
CA PRO A 405 15.77 51.32 18.13
C PRO A 405 16.72 50.10 17.95
N THR A 406 17.92 50.44 17.49
CA THR A 406 19.30 49.89 17.66
C THR A 406 19.68 49.33 19.06
N PRO A 407 20.91 48.78 19.31
CA PRO A 407 22.03 48.34 18.43
C PRO A 407 22.74 47.00 18.85
N CYS A 408 23.66 46.54 17.98
CA CYS A 408 24.85 45.68 18.22
C CYS A 408 25.69 46.18 19.44
N PRO A 409 26.66 45.45 20.09
CA PRO A 409 27.73 44.67 19.43
C PRO A 409 28.32 43.43 20.18
N LEU A 410 29.17 42.65 19.50
CA LEU A 410 30.56 42.29 19.89
C LEU A 410 31.06 40.94 19.34
N ARG A 411 32.36 40.91 19.06
CA ARG A 411 33.18 39.92 18.33
C ARG A 411 34.01 39.03 19.31
N PRO A 412 34.84 38.06 18.82
CA PRO A 412 35.14 36.77 19.46
C PRO A 412 36.51 36.69 20.15
N ARG A 413 36.80 35.55 20.83
CA ARG A 413 38.14 34.93 21.00
C ARG A 413 38.06 33.59 21.75
N GLY A 414 38.93 32.63 21.40
CA GLY A 414 39.22 31.46 22.24
C GLY A 414 39.76 30.22 21.50
N THR A 415 41.08 30.17 21.32
CA THR A 415 41.88 29.07 20.78
C THR A 415 42.14 27.95 21.80
N GLY A 416 42.29 26.70 21.35
CA GLY A 416 42.88 25.60 22.13
C GLY A 416 43.39 24.47 21.22
N ARG A 417 44.69 24.19 21.30
CA ARG A 417 45.48 23.21 20.51
C ARG A 417 45.54 21.82 21.17
N GLY A 418 45.79 20.80 20.33
CA GLY A 418 46.52 19.54 20.61
C GLY A 418 46.48 18.68 19.32
N VAL A 419 47.52 18.42 18.49
CA VAL A 419 48.89 17.88 18.70
C VAL A 419 48.78 16.43 19.21
N LEU A 420 49.21 15.31 18.60
CA LEU A 420 50.18 14.87 17.56
C LEU A 420 49.70 13.48 17.03
N SER A 421 49.92 13.08 15.76
CA SER A 421 51.01 12.20 15.22
C SER A 421 50.85 10.72 15.66
N GLU A 422 51.16 9.62 14.96
CA GLU A 422 51.94 9.22 13.76
C GLU A 422 51.68 7.67 13.64
N VAL A 423 51.46 7.02 12.48
CA VAL A 423 52.44 6.40 11.53
C VAL A 423 52.34 4.85 11.43
N CYS A 424 52.60 4.38 10.19
CA CYS A 424 53.11 3.07 9.72
C CYS A 424 52.21 1.83 9.51
N SER A 425 51.77 1.68 8.25
CA SER A 425 52.24 0.73 7.21
C SER A 425 53.01 -0.59 7.53
N LEU A 426 52.40 -1.71 7.05
CA LEU A 426 52.94 -2.86 6.26
C LEU A 426 53.95 -3.88 6.90
N PRO A 427 54.27 -5.08 6.32
CA PRO A 427 53.74 -5.84 5.14
C PRO A 427 53.62 -7.41 5.30
N SER A 428 53.21 -8.03 4.18
CA SER A 428 53.18 -9.41 3.63
C SER A 428 54.15 -10.56 4.02
N GLY A 429 53.68 -11.81 3.75
CA GLY A 429 54.44 -13.03 3.35
C GLY A 429 53.72 -14.32 3.79
N SER A 430 53.81 -15.53 3.22
CA SER A 430 54.28 -16.14 1.96
C SER A 430 54.18 -17.68 2.11
N GLY A 431 53.93 -18.45 1.04
CA GLY A 431 54.25 -19.91 0.88
C GLY A 431 53.36 -20.91 1.62
N THR A 432 53.10 -22.16 1.18
CA THR A 432 53.72 -23.06 0.18
C THR A 432 52.83 -24.31 -0.01
N SER A 433 52.66 -24.76 -1.27
CA SER A 433 52.72 -26.14 -1.85
C SER A 433 52.22 -27.38 -1.04
N THR A 434 51.71 -28.50 -1.59
CA THR A 434 52.14 -29.31 -2.76
C THR A 434 51.25 -30.58 -2.92
N LEU A 435 51.24 -31.18 -4.14
CA LEU A 435 51.08 -32.62 -4.53
C LEU A 435 49.69 -33.31 -4.34
N VAL A 436 49.21 -34.27 -5.15
CA VAL A 436 49.61 -34.89 -6.43
C VAL A 436 48.44 -35.72 -7.03
N ALA A 437 48.44 -35.75 -8.36
CA ALA A 437 47.94 -36.70 -9.37
C ALA A 437 47.15 -37.98 -8.97
N PHE A 438 46.24 -38.43 -9.85
CA PHE A 438 46.50 -39.51 -10.83
C PHE A 438 45.35 -39.60 -11.86
N GLY A 439 45.70 -39.76 -13.14
CA GLY A 439 44.77 -39.95 -14.26
C GLY A 439 44.60 -41.43 -14.69
N PRO A 440 44.37 -41.72 -15.99
CA PRO A 440 43.19 -42.40 -16.56
C PRO A 440 43.49 -43.84 -17.08
N PRO A 441 42.58 -44.50 -17.83
CA PRO A 441 42.74 -44.59 -19.31
C PRO A 441 41.39 -44.58 -20.08
N LEU A 442 41.22 -44.00 -21.29
CA LEU A 442 41.74 -44.27 -22.65
C LEU A 442 41.37 -45.64 -23.26
N ILE A 443 40.46 -45.65 -24.25
CA ILE A 443 40.41 -46.46 -25.51
C ILE A 443 39.54 -45.66 -26.51
N SER A 444 40.07 -45.04 -27.59
CA SER A 444 40.19 -45.50 -29.00
C SER A 444 38.84 -45.93 -29.64
N GLU A 445 38.40 -45.59 -30.85
CA GLU A 445 39.08 -45.31 -32.12
C GLU A 445 38.17 -44.57 -33.15
N ARG A 446 38.83 -44.22 -34.27
CA ARG A 446 38.54 -43.34 -35.43
C ARG A 446 37.27 -43.50 -36.30
N ALA A 447 36.93 -42.35 -36.92
CA ALA A 447 36.57 -42.08 -38.33
C ALA A 447 35.16 -42.42 -38.87
N ASN A 448 34.35 -41.38 -39.16
CA ASN A 448 33.95 -40.97 -40.54
C ASN A 448 32.98 -39.76 -40.50
N GLN A 449 33.18 -38.79 -41.39
CA GLN A 449 32.14 -37.87 -41.92
C GLN A 449 32.04 -38.13 -43.44
N PRO A 450 31.01 -37.68 -44.19
CA PRO A 450 29.80 -36.93 -43.80
C PRO A 450 28.49 -37.54 -44.38
N ALA A 451 27.33 -37.26 -43.78
CA ALA A 451 26.05 -37.32 -44.50
C ALA A 451 24.99 -36.43 -43.84
N VAL A 452 24.45 -35.51 -44.64
CA VAL A 452 23.24 -34.72 -44.34
C VAL A 452 22.03 -35.65 -44.46
N GLY A 453 21.25 -35.82 -43.40
CA GLY A 453 19.98 -36.55 -43.47
C GLY A 453 19.42 -36.97 -42.12
N VAL A 454 18.34 -36.30 -41.72
CA VAL A 454 17.29 -36.74 -40.77
C VAL A 454 17.76 -37.18 -39.37
N ARG A 455 17.53 -36.33 -38.36
CA ARG A 455 17.66 -36.73 -36.94
C ARG A 455 16.67 -37.88 -36.63
N PRO A 456 17.11 -39.01 -36.07
CA PRO A 456 16.19 -40.00 -35.52
C PRO A 456 15.48 -39.41 -34.30
N ALA A 457 14.20 -39.72 -34.15
CA ALA A 457 13.43 -39.37 -32.96
C ALA A 457 14.13 -39.94 -31.72
N ARG A 458 14.53 -39.05 -30.81
CA ARG A 458 15.14 -39.44 -29.53
C ARG A 458 14.07 -40.19 -28.72
N PRO A 459 14.35 -41.38 -28.17
CA PRO A 459 13.38 -42.06 -27.32
C PRO A 459 13.07 -41.15 -26.11
N PRO A 460 11.81 -41.07 -25.65
CA PRO A 460 11.47 -40.25 -24.51
C PRO A 460 12.30 -40.70 -23.29
N ALA A 461 13.05 -39.76 -22.72
CA ALA A 461 13.72 -40.00 -21.44
C ALA A 461 12.65 -40.33 -20.37
N PRO A 462 12.92 -41.28 -19.45
CA PRO A 462 11.95 -41.70 -18.45
C PRO A 462 11.53 -40.51 -17.59
N ALA A 463 10.25 -40.13 -17.67
CA ALA A 463 9.69 -38.92 -17.09
C ALA A 463 9.59 -38.91 -15.56
N SER A 464 10.06 -39.94 -14.84
CA SER A 464 9.75 -40.10 -13.41
C SER A 464 10.82 -39.61 -12.43
N LEU A 465 12.05 -39.29 -12.85
CA LEU A 465 13.14 -38.89 -11.93
C LEU A 465 13.57 -37.41 -12.04
N ALA A 466 13.14 -36.69 -13.09
CA ALA A 466 13.60 -35.32 -13.34
C ALA A 466 13.06 -34.28 -12.34
N GLY A 467 11.81 -34.44 -11.88
CA GLY A 467 11.16 -33.51 -10.95
C GLY A 467 11.79 -33.48 -9.56
N PRO A 468 11.93 -34.63 -8.87
CA PRO A 468 12.54 -34.70 -7.54
C PRO A 468 14.00 -34.20 -7.52
N PHE A 469 14.78 -34.54 -8.56
CA PHE A 469 16.17 -34.08 -8.68
C PHE A 469 16.26 -32.57 -8.85
N ARG A 470 15.44 -31.98 -9.73
CA ARG A 470 15.44 -30.54 -9.98
C ARG A 470 15.08 -29.75 -8.72
N LYS A 471 14.08 -30.20 -7.95
CA LYS A 471 13.73 -29.60 -6.65
C LYS A 471 14.90 -29.66 -5.68
N LYS A 472 15.57 -30.80 -5.55
CA LYS A 472 16.73 -30.97 -4.66
C LYS A 472 17.88 -30.03 -5.05
N TYR A 473 18.19 -29.94 -6.34
CA TYR A 473 19.23 -29.03 -6.86
C TYR A 473 18.90 -27.56 -6.57
N LEU A 474 17.68 -27.12 -6.85
CA LEU A 474 17.29 -25.72 -6.64
C LEU A 474 17.29 -25.33 -5.18
N ARG A 475 16.85 -26.23 -4.29
CA ARG A 475 16.92 -26.00 -2.84
C ARG A 475 18.37 -25.85 -2.36
N GLU A 476 19.29 -26.65 -2.90
CA GLU A 476 20.72 -26.54 -2.56
C GLU A 476 21.37 -25.27 -3.13
N LEU A 477 21.04 -24.91 -4.38
CA LEU A 477 21.43 -23.63 -4.95
C LEU A 477 20.93 -22.48 -4.06
N TRP A 478 19.67 -22.51 -3.63
CA TRP A 478 19.06 -21.49 -2.79
C TRP A 478 19.80 -21.30 -1.45
N ARG A 479 20.19 -22.39 -0.78
CA ARG A 479 21.01 -22.33 0.44
C ARG A 479 22.35 -21.64 0.19
N ARG A 480 23.09 -22.08 -0.84
CA ARG A 480 24.39 -21.51 -1.20
C ARG A 480 24.30 -20.02 -1.53
N LEU A 481 23.22 -19.60 -2.20
CA LEU A 481 22.97 -18.19 -2.46
C LEU A 481 22.73 -17.39 -1.17
N GLY A 482 22.10 -18.02 -0.17
CA GLY A 482 21.80 -17.46 1.15
C GLY A 482 22.99 -17.38 2.10
N GLU A 483 24.00 -18.23 1.96
CA GLU A 483 25.25 -18.17 2.76
C GLU A 483 25.95 -16.80 2.65
N ARG A 484 25.81 -16.13 1.51
CA ARG A 484 26.35 -14.78 1.31
C ARG A 484 25.55 -13.70 2.05
N GLY A 485 24.30 -13.97 2.47
CA GLY A 485 23.40 -13.01 3.13
C GLY A 485 22.99 -11.80 2.28
N GLU A 486 23.45 -11.70 1.04
CA GLU A 486 23.21 -10.55 0.18
C GLU A 486 21.82 -10.60 -0.47
N PRO A 487 21.11 -9.45 -0.55
CA PRO A 487 19.82 -9.40 -1.23
C PRO A 487 19.90 -9.71 -2.72
N LEU A 488 18.84 -10.35 -3.21
CA LEU A 488 18.70 -10.86 -4.58
C LEU A 488 17.40 -10.35 -5.20
N ALA A 489 17.41 -10.07 -6.51
CA ALA A 489 16.19 -9.89 -7.29
C ALA A 489 16.04 -11.07 -8.25
N ILE A 490 14.80 -11.40 -8.62
CA ILE A 490 14.51 -12.45 -9.58
C ILE A 490 14.00 -11.82 -10.87
N PHE A 491 14.53 -12.20 -12.03
CA PHE A 491 14.06 -11.71 -13.33
C PHE A 491 13.18 -12.74 -14.03
N GLY A 492 11.95 -12.32 -14.34
CA GLY A 492 10.82 -13.11 -14.85
C GLY A 492 9.78 -13.32 -13.75
N ALA A 493 8.51 -12.95 -13.98
CA ALA A 493 7.39 -13.15 -13.04
C ALA A 493 6.39 -14.22 -13.54
N GLY A 494 6.86 -15.15 -14.38
CA GLY A 494 6.03 -16.22 -14.95
C GLY A 494 5.82 -17.40 -14.00
N GLY A 495 5.12 -18.44 -14.50
CA GLY A 495 4.85 -19.66 -13.74
C GLY A 495 6.11 -20.39 -13.24
N HIS A 496 7.25 -20.22 -13.92
CA HIS A 496 8.53 -20.79 -13.48
C HIS A 496 9.02 -20.19 -12.16
N THR A 497 8.83 -18.89 -11.99
CA THR A 497 9.23 -18.15 -10.78
C THR A 497 8.31 -18.46 -9.61
N HIS A 498 7.01 -18.59 -9.89
CA HIS A 498 6.05 -19.09 -8.91
C HIS A 498 6.46 -20.48 -8.39
N TRP A 499 6.78 -21.39 -9.31
CA TRP A 499 7.22 -22.74 -8.97
C TRP A 499 8.56 -22.77 -8.22
N LEU A 500 9.52 -21.92 -8.61
CA LEU A 500 10.80 -21.78 -7.92
C LEU A 500 10.60 -21.36 -6.46
N LEU A 501 9.84 -20.29 -6.22
CA LEU A 501 9.58 -19.76 -4.88
C LEU A 501 8.83 -20.78 -4.01
N GLN A 502 7.82 -21.48 -4.55
CA GLN A 502 7.17 -22.60 -3.88
C GLN A 502 8.11 -23.78 -3.61
N THR A 503 9.16 -23.96 -4.40
CA THR A 503 10.12 -25.06 -4.22
C THR A 503 11.13 -24.78 -3.11
N VAL A 504 11.37 -23.50 -2.79
CA VAL A 504 12.42 -23.07 -1.85
C VAL A 504 11.89 -22.33 -0.62
N TRP A 505 10.57 -22.21 -0.46
CA TRP A 505 9.92 -21.40 0.58
C TRP A 505 10.34 -21.73 2.02
N ASP A 506 10.65 -22.99 2.30
CA ASP A 506 11.07 -23.54 3.60
C ASP A 506 12.60 -23.69 3.71
N VAL A 507 13.34 -23.15 2.76
CA VAL A 507 14.81 -23.24 2.71
C VAL A 507 15.40 -21.86 3.04
N PRO A 508 16.29 -21.77 4.05
CA PRO A 508 17.06 -20.55 4.28
C PRO A 508 17.79 -20.13 3.00
N GLY A 509 17.61 -18.89 2.57
CA GLY A 509 18.10 -18.40 1.30
C GLY A 509 18.29 -16.89 1.28
N PRO A 510 18.71 -16.33 0.14
CA PRO A 510 18.95 -14.90 0.03
C PRO A 510 17.63 -14.12 0.20
N PRO A 511 17.65 -12.92 0.81
CA PRO A 511 16.46 -12.09 0.88
C PRO A 511 16.08 -11.60 -0.53
N VAL A 512 14.91 -12.02 -1.01
CA VAL A 512 14.39 -11.62 -2.33
C VAL A 512 13.70 -10.26 -2.21
N VAL A 513 14.26 -9.24 -2.87
CA VAL A 513 13.82 -7.84 -2.74
C VAL A 513 12.72 -7.50 -3.73
N TYR A 514 12.89 -7.91 -5.00
CA TYR A 514 11.94 -7.66 -6.08
C TYR A 514 11.93 -8.83 -7.06
N ILE A 515 10.81 -8.96 -7.76
CA ILE A 515 10.70 -9.70 -9.00
C ILE A 515 10.62 -8.66 -10.13
N LEU A 516 11.50 -8.79 -11.12
CA LEU A 516 11.58 -7.92 -12.28
C LEU A 516 10.84 -8.57 -13.45
N ASP A 517 9.92 -7.85 -14.06
CA ASP A 517 9.23 -8.30 -15.27
C ASP A 517 8.99 -7.13 -16.21
N ASP A 518 9.35 -7.28 -17.49
CA ASP A 518 9.13 -6.23 -18.51
C ASP A 518 7.63 -5.90 -18.67
N ALA A 519 6.73 -6.84 -18.35
CA ALA A 519 5.27 -6.69 -18.40
C ALA A 519 4.63 -6.48 -17.02
N ALA A 520 5.42 -6.12 -16.00
CA ALA A 520 4.91 -5.90 -14.65
C ALA A 520 3.79 -4.85 -14.63
N LYS A 521 2.68 -5.17 -13.96
CA LYS A 521 1.56 -4.27 -13.72
C LYS A 521 1.75 -3.53 -12.38
N PRO A 522 1.29 -2.28 -12.25
CA PRO A 522 1.34 -1.57 -10.97
C PRO A 522 0.68 -2.37 -9.84
N GLY A 523 1.39 -2.56 -8.73
CA GLY A 523 0.89 -3.31 -7.55
C GLY A 523 0.87 -4.83 -7.71
N GLN A 524 1.37 -5.39 -8.82
CA GLN A 524 1.47 -6.82 -9.00
C GLN A 524 2.44 -7.43 -7.97
N THR A 525 2.05 -8.55 -7.37
CA THR A 525 2.91 -9.36 -6.51
C THR A 525 2.95 -10.80 -7.03
N LEU A 526 3.99 -11.53 -6.64
CA LEU A 526 4.07 -12.97 -6.85
C LEU A 526 4.62 -13.62 -5.58
N LEU A 527 3.76 -14.38 -4.88
CA LEU A 527 4.08 -14.99 -3.58
C LEU A 527 4.69 -13.97 -2.62
N ASP A 528 3.99 -12.84 -2.46
CA ASP A 528 4.33 -11.73 -1.56
C ASP A 528 5.56 -10.89 -1.94
N HIS A 529 6.22 -11.21 -3.05
CA HIS A 529 7.28 -10.38 -3.61
C HIS A 529 6.73 -9.36 -4.62
N PRO A 530 7.12 -8.07 -4.56
CA PRO A 530 6.68 -7.07 -5.52
C PRO A 530 7.20 -7.39 -6.92
N VAL A 531 6.31 -7.39 -7.91
CA VAL A 531 6.65 -7.50 -9.33
C VAL A 531 6.74 -6.10 -9.91
N THR A 532 7.90 -5.71 -10.42
CA THR A 532 8.21 -4.35 -10.87
C THR A 532 8.86 -4.35 -12.24
N GLN A 533 8.65 -3.27 -13.00
CA GLN A 533 9.36 -3.11 -14.27
C GLN A 533 10.82 -2.76 -14.03
N PRO A 534 11.76 -3.34 -14.80
CA PRO A 534 13.17 -3.03 -14.65
C PRO A 534 13.48 -1.59 -15.08
N LEU A 535 13.99 -0.78 -14.14
CA LEU A 535 14.48 0.58 -14.45
C LEU A 535 15.88 0.53 -15.08
N CYS A 536 16.01 0.97 -16.33
CA CYS A 536 17.29 0.96 -17.05
C CYS A 536 18.38 1.72 -16.27
N GLY A 537 19.56 1.11 -16.12
CA GLY A 537 20.75 1.73 -15.51
C GLY A 537 20.76 1.79 -13.98
N ARG A 538 19.70 1.36 -13.28
CA ARG A 538 19.68 1.31 -11.81
C ARG A 538 19.15 -0.04 -11.31
N PRO A 539 20.03 -1.01 -11.04
CA PRO A 539 19.58 -2.31 -10.57
C PRO A 539 19.05 -2.25 -9.14
N PRO A 540 18.05 -3.06 -8.78
CA PRO A 540 17.49 -3.11 -7.42
C PRO A 540 18.46 -3.66 -6.38
N CYS A 541 19.40 -4.50 -6.80
CA CYS A 541 20.45 -5.11 -5.98
C CYS A 541 21.60 -5.56 -6.88
N ARG A 542 22.73 -5.93 -6.28
CA ARG A 542 23.95 -6.32 -7.02
C ARG A 542 23.85 -7.68 -7.70
N ARG A 543 22.84 -8.49 -7.35
CA ARG A 543 22.69 -9.87 -7.81
C ARG A 543 21.28 -10.04 -8.37
N ILE A 544 21.16 -10.59 -9.57
CA ILE A 544 19.88 -10.86 -10.22
C ILE A 544 19.86 -12.32 -10.67
N LEU A 545 18.92 -13.10 -10.16
CA LEU A 545 18.68 -14.49 -10.55
C LEU A 545 17.66 -14.53 -11.68
N VAL A 546 18.06 -15.07 -12.82
CA VAL A 546 17.16 -15.26 -13.95
C VAL A 546 16.34 -16.53 -13.73
N SER A 547 15.01 -16.39 -13.68
CA SER A 547 14.09 -17.49 -13.39
C SER A 547 13.32 -17.90 -14.63
N SER A 548 13.94 -18.72 -15.49
CA SER A 548 13.29 -19.35 -16.62
C SER A 548 13.98 -20.65 -17.02
N ASP A 549 13.21 -21.64 -17.43
CA ASP A 549 13.68 -22.90 -18.01
C ASP A 549 13.88 -22.84 -19.53
N ARG A 550 13.11 -21.98 -20.22
CA ARG A 550 13.10 -21.85 -21.68
C ARG A 550 13.82 -20.61 -22.21
N LEU A 551 13.77 -19.52 -21.46
CA LEU A 551 14.23 -18.19 -21.90
C LEU A 551 15.39 -17.67 -21.07
N GLU A 552 16.07 -18.54 -20.32
CA GLU A 552 17.15 -18.18 -19.39
C GLU A 552 18.23 -17.31 -20.04
N GLU A 553 18.73 -17.70 -21.23
CA GLU A 553 19.77 -16.92 -21.90
C GLU A 553 19.25 -15.56 -22.42
N LYS A 554 18.01 -15.51 -22.90
CA LYS A 554 17.38 -14.27 -23.37
C LYS A 554 17.18 -13.29 -22.21
N LEU A 555 16.70 -13.77 -21.06
CA LEU A 555 16.52 -12.95 -19.86
C LEU A 555 17.86 -12.54 -19.26
N ALA A 556 18.88 -13.41 -19.29
CA ALA A 556 20.24 -13.05 -18.87
C ALA A 556 20.85 -11.96 -19.77
N GLN A 557 20.69 -12.08 -21.10
CA GLN A 557 21.07 -11.04 -22.04
C GLN A 557 20.32 -9.74 -21.75
N ARG A 558 19.01 -9.80 -21.55
CA ARG A 558 18.19 -8.63 -21.20
C ARG A 558 18.66 -7.95 -19.91
N CYS A 559 19.01 -8.72 -18.87
CA CYS A 559 19.61 -8.18 -17.65
C CYS A 559 20.93 -7.43 -17.94
N ARG A 560 21.81 -8.02 -18.77
CA ARG A 560 23.09 -7.40 -19.15
C ARG A 560 22.88 -6.13 -19.97
N GLU A 561 21.87 -6.08 -20.83
CA GLU A 561 21.51 -4.88 -21.59
C GLU A 561 21.00 -3.75 -20.67
N LEU A 562 20.18 -4.09 -19.68
CA LEU A 562 19.58 -3.12 -18.76
C LEU A 562 20.56 -2.56 -17.73
N TYR A 563 21.48 -3.40 -17.24
CA TYR A 563 22.30 -3.08 -16.06
C TYR A 563 23.82 -3.20 -16.30
N GLY A 564 24.25 -3.76 -17.42
CA GLY A 564 25.66 -3.93 -17.75
C GLY A 564 26.43 -4.71 -16.68
N LYS A 565 27.62 -4.23 -16.33
CA LYS A 565 28.48 -4.83 -15.29
C LYS A 565 28.07 -4.44 -13.85
N ALA A 566 26.97 -3.70 -13.66
CA ALA A 566 26.53 -3.26 -12.34
C ALA A 566 25.88 -4.39 -11.52
N VAL A 567 25.56 -5.52 -12.17
CA VAL A 567 24.94 -6.69 -11.54
C VAL A 567 25.65 -7.99 -11.89
N GLU A 568 25.75 -8.88 -10.91
CA GLU A 568 26.02 -10.31 -11.08
C GLU A 568 24.72 -10.98 -11.57
N VAL A 569 24.71 -11.42 -12.83
CA VAL A 569 23.58 -12.17 -13.39
C VAL A 569 23.79 -13.65 -13.09
N LEU A 570 22.94 -14.21 -12.24
CA LEU A 570 22.94 -15.61 -11.85
C LEU A 570 21.93 -16.38 -12.71
N ARG A 571 22.34 -17.52 -13.24
CA ARG A 571 21.46 -18.41 -14.01
C ARG A 571 21.09 -19.61 -13.16
N LEU A 572 19.82 -19.98 -13.18
CA LEU A 572 19.24 -21.03 -12.36
C LEU A 572 19.82 -22.41 -12.68
N TYR A 573 20.17 -22.66 -13.94
CA TYR A 573 20.60 -23.98 -14.44
C TYR A 573 22.02 -24.01 -15.01
N GLU A 574 22.84 -23.01 -14.70
CA GLU A 574 24.20 -22.89 -15.24
C GLU A 574 25.14 -23.99 -14.72
N ASP A 575 25.07 -24.30 -13.43
CA ASP A 575 25.90 -25.35 -12.82
C ASP A 575 25.26 -26.74 -12.86
N LEU A 576 24.17 -26.91 -13.62
CA LEU A 576 23.51 -28.21 -13.73
C LEU A 576 24.36 -29.12 -14.65
N PRO A 577 24.80 -30.30 -14.17
CA PRO A 577 25.66 -31.17 -14.97
C PRO A 577 24.94 -31.61 -16.26
N PRO A 578 25.67 -31.76 -17.39
CA PRO A 578 25.10 -32.29 -18.63
C PRO A 578 24.57 -33.71 -18.36
N GLY A 579 23.26 -33.91 -18.55
CA GLY A 579 22.58 -35.17 -18.25
C GLY A 579 21.18 -35.20 -18.85
N PRO A 580 20.42 -36.30 -18.68
CA PRO A 580 19.10 -36.49 -19.30
C PRO A 580 17.99 -35.66 -18.63
N TYR A 581 18.33 -34.52 -18.02
CA TYR A 581 17.42 -33.62 -17.33
C TYR A 581 16.86 -32.63 -18.37
N PRO A 582 15.66 -32.86 -18.93
CA PRO A 582 15.12 -31.93 -19.91
C PRO A 582 14.93 -30.57 -19.26
N ARG A 583 15.36 -29.48 -19.92
CA ARG A 583 14.79 -28.14 -19.67
C ARG A 583 13.36 -28.16 -20.23
N SER A 584 12.40 -27.58 -19.52
CA SER A 584 10.96 -27.72 -19.80
C SER A 584 10.55 -27.15 -21.14
#